data_AF-A0A0W1GEF2-F1
#
_entry.id   AF-A0A0W1GEF2-F1
#
_cell.length_a   1.000
_cell.length_b   1.000
_cell.length_c   1.000
_cell.angle_alpha   90.00
_cell.angle_beta   90.00
_cell.angle_gamma   90.00
#
_symmetry.space_group_name_H-M   'P 1'
#
loop_
_entity.id
_entity.type
_entity.pdbx_description
1 polymer ?
#
loop_
_entity_poly.entity_id
_entity_poly.type
_entity_poly.pdbx_seq_one_letter_code
_entity_poly.pdbx_strand_id
1 'polypeptide(L)'
;MVVNRPARFEGPKKATNVSLNAELVEEAKKLGINVSDACQSGLAAEVKKARDAAWKEENRAAIESWNEYIRKNGMPYDKYRQF
;
A
#
# COMPACT_ATOMS: atom_id res chain seq x y z
N MET A 1 -19.43 6.22 -4.07
CA MET A 1 -18.31 6.04 -3.13
C MET A 1 -17.29 5.12 -3.77
N VAL A 2 -16.11 5.62 -4.14
CA VAL A 2 -15.03 4.79 -4.69
C VAL A 2 -14.37 4.07 -3.50
N VAL A 3 -14.74 2.82 -3.28
CA VAL A 3 -14.04 1.95 -2.33
C VAL A 3 -12.64 1.69 -2.88
N ASN A 4 -11.62 2.34 -2.30
CA ASN A 4 -10.22 2.08 -2.61
C ASN A 4 -9.87 0.66 -2.13
N ARG A 5 -10.04 -0.33 -3.01
CA ARG A 5 -9.67 -1.71 -2.74
C ARG A 5 -8.14 -1.80 -2.66
N PRO A 6 -7.55 -2.44 -1.63
CA PRO A 6 -6.10 -2.61 -1.57
C PRO A 6 -5.62 -3.27 -2.87
N ALA A 7 -4.55 -2.73 -3.44
CA ALA A 7 -3.98 -3.21 -4.68
C ALA A 7 -3.57 -4.68 -4.53
N ARG A 8 -4.41 -5.59 -5.04
CA ARG A 8 -4.06 -6.99 -5.21
C ARG A 8 -3.45 -7.14 -6.60
N PHE A 9 -2.14 -7.38 -6.64
CA PHE A 9 -1.42 -7.64 -7.87
C PHE A 9 -1.59 -9.13 -8.25
N GLU A 10 -2.82 -9.53 -8.56
CA GLU A 10 -3.22 -10.92 -8.88
C GLU A 10 -3.20 -11.22 -10.40
N GLY A 11 -2.67 -10.28 -11.21
CA GLY A 11 -2.60 -10.42 -12.67
C GLY A 11 -1.41 -11.25 -13.17
N PRO A 12 -1.41 -11.63 -14.45
CA PRO A 12 -0.32 -12.40 -15.06
C PRO A 12 1.01 -11.65 -14.98
N LYS A 13 2.08 -12.35 -14.59
CA LYS A 13 3.43 -11.79 -14.48
C LYS A 13 3.93 -11.41 -15.88
N LYS A 14 4.27 -10.14 -16.09
CA LYS A 14 4.93 -9.68 -17.31
C LYS A 14 6.45 -9.75 -17.13
N ALA A 15 7.13 -10.51 -17.99
CA ALA A 15 8.59 -10.53 -18.02
C ALA A 15 9.07 -9.11 -18.38
N THR A 16 9.80 -8.50 -17.45
CA THR A 16 10.34 -7.15 -17.59
C THR A 16 11.84 -7.27 -17.36
N ASN A 17 12.66 -6.88 -18.34
CA ASN A 17 14.11 -6.96 -18.19
C ASN A 17 14.56 -5.81 -17.28
N VAL A 18 15.17 -6.15 -16.15
CA VAL A 18 15.62 -5.16 -15.14
C VAL A 18 17.11 -5.33 -14.95
N SER A 19 17.86 -4.23 -15.07
CA SER A 19 19.29 -4.20 -14.78
C SER A 19 19.49 -4.04 -13.28
N LEU A 20 20.15 -5.01 -12.65
CA LEU A 20 20.52 -5.00 -11.23
C LEU A 20 22.05 -5.12 -11.11
N ASN A 21 22.58 -4.73 -9.94
CA ASN A 21 24.00 -4.95 -9.65
C ASN A 21 24.31 -6.46 -9.68
N ALA A 22 25.31 -6.84 -10.47
CA ALA A 22 25.76 -8.22 -10.60
C ALA A 22 26.19 -8.84 -9.26
N GLU A 23 26.85 -8.07 -8.39
CA GLU A 23 27.28 -8.55 -7.07
C GLU A 23 26.08 -8.92 -6.19
N LEU A 24 25.05 -8.07 -6.21
CA LEU A 24 23.80 -8.29 -5.47
C LEU A 24 23.05 -9.52 -5.96
N VAL A 25 23.03 -9.76 -7.28
CA VAL A 25 22.39 -10.94 -7.88
C VAL A 25 23.15 -12.21 -7.50
N GLU A 26 24.48 -12.17 -7.53
CA GLU A 26 25.32 -13.30 -7.13
C GLU A 26 25.18 -13.61 -5.63
N GLU A 27 25.16 -12.60 -4.77
CA GLU A 27 24.85 -12.75 -3.34
C GLU A 27 23.46 -13.35 -3.11
N ALA A 28 22.44 -12.83 -3.81
CA ALA A 28 21.08 -13.35 -3.72
C ALA A 28 21.00 -14.83 -4.12
N LYS A 29 21.68 -15.23 -5.20
CA LYS A 29 21.77 -16.64 -5.61
C LYS A 29 22.47 -17.51 -4.56
N LYS A 30 23.59 -17.05 -4.00
CA LYS A 30 24.31 -17.77 -2.92
C LYS A 30 23.44 -17.99 -1.69
N LEU A 31 22.58 -17.01 -1.38
CA LEU A 31 21.65 -17.06 -0.25
C LEU A 31 20.32 -17.77 -0.58
N GLY A 32 20.13 -18.26 -1.82
CA GLY A 32 18.90 -18.92 -2.25
C GLY A 32 17.69 -17.97 -2.38
N ILE A 33 17.93 -16.67 -2.50
CA ILE A 33 16.88 -15.65 -2.66
C ILE A 33 16.41 -15.63 -4.12
N ASN A 34 15.10 -15.79 -4.32
CA ASN A 34 14.50 -15.61 -5.63
C ASN A 34 14.39 -14.12 -5.97
N VAL A 35 15.31 -13.65 -6.81
CA VAL A 35 15.40 -12.24 -7.24
C VAL A 35 14.08 -11.75 -7.85
N SER A 36 13.38 -12.58 -8.60
CA SER A 36 12.10 -12.18 -9.23
C SER A 36 11.01 -11.93 -8.19
N ASP A 37 10.86 -12.79 -7.19
CA ASP A 37 9.87 -12.61 -6.13
C ASP A 37 10.26 -11.45 -5.19
N ALA A 38 11.56 -11.29 -4.90
CA ALA A 38 12.06 -10.16 -4.11
C ALA A 38 11.75 -8.82 -4.79
N CYS A 39 12.04 -8.70 -6.09
CA CYS A 39 11.71 -7.52 -6.90
C CYS A 39 10.20 -7.28 -6.95
N GLN A 40 9.40 -8.33 -7.14
CA GLN A 40 7.95 -8.21 -7.16
C GLN A 40 7.41 -7.69 -5.83
N SER A 41 7.88 -8.22 -4.69
CA SER A 41 7.40 -7.78 -3.37
C SER A 41 7.84 -6.34 -3.06
N GLY A 42 9.08 -5.98 -3.40
CA GLY A 42 9.61 -4.64 -3.20
C GLY A 42 8.87 -3.60 -4.03
N LEU A 43 8.63 -3.90 -5.31
CA LEU A 43 7.87 -3.02 -6.20
C LEU A 43 6.41 -2.89 -5.74
N ALA A 44 5.78 -3.99 -5.33
CA ALA A 44 4.41 -3.96 -4.80
C ALA A 44 4.30 -3.09 -3.54
N ALA A 45 5.29 -3.16 -2.64
CA ALA A 45 5.34 -2.35 -1.44
C ALA A 45 5.48 -0.85 -1.75
N GLU A 46 6.38 -0.47 -2.67
CA GLU A 46 6.54 0.93 -3.07
C GLU A 46 5.32 1.49 -3.81
N VAL A 47 4.73 0.72 -4.73
CA VAL A 47 3.48 1.13 -5.40
C VAL A 47 2.35 1.30 -4.39
N LYS A 48 2.25 0.40 -3.40
CA LYS A 48 1.25 0.54 -2.33
C LYS A 48 1.47 1.83 -1.53
N LYS A 49 2.70 2.12 -1.10
CA LYS A 49 3.02 3.36 -0.38
C LYS A 49 2.67 4.61 -1.19
N ALA A 50 3.03 4.63 -2.47
CA ALA A 50 2.72 5.75 -3.36
C ALA A 50 1.20 5.94 -3.53
N ARG A 51 0.44 4.86 -3.71
CA ARG A 51 -1.03 4.92 -3.79
C ARG A 51 -1.66 5.36 -2.48
N ASP A 52 -1.17 4.87 -1.35
CA ASP A 52 -1.66 5.28 -0.03
C ASP A 52 -1.39 6.77 0.23
N ALA A 53 -0.23 7.29 -0.19
CA ALA A 53 0.10 8.70 -0.11
C ALA A 53 -0.82 9.56 -1.00
N ALA A 54 -1.02 9.15 -2.26
CA ALA A 54 -1.93 9.82 -3.19
C ALA A 54 -3.37 9.83 -2.65
N TRP A 55 -3.84 8.68 -2.15
CA TRP A 55 -5.18 8.56 -1.58
C TRP A 55 -5.37 9.47 -0.37
N LYS A 56 -4.38 9.55 0.52
CA LYS A 56 -4.43 10.46 1.68
C LYS A 56 -4.55 11.92 1.24
N GLU A 57 -3.86 12.30 0.18
CA GLU A 57 -3.94 13.67 -0.33
C GLU A 57 -5.32 13.96 -0.92
N GLU A 58 -5.83 13.06 -1.77
CA GLU A 58 -7.15 13.19 -2.38
C GLU A 58 -8.28 13.20 -1.33
N ASN A 59 -8.12 12.46 -0.23
CA ASN A 59 -9.14 12.32 0.80
C ASN A 59 -8.91 13.27 1.98
N ARG A 60 -7.90 14.14 1.96
CA ARG A 60 -7.57 15.04 3.07
C ARG A 60 -8.77 15.88 3.49
N ALA A 61 -9.43 16.54 2.54
CA ALA A 61 -10.62 17.36 2.82
C ALA A 61 -11.81 16.55 3.37
N ALA A 62 -12.00 15.32 2.89
CA ALA A 62 -13.05 14.43 3.39
C ALA A 62 -12.74 13.94 4.82
N ILE A 63 -11.48 13.61 5.10
CA ILE A 63 -11.01 13.22 6.42
C ILE A 63 -11.12 14.40 7.40
N GLU A 64 -10.74 15.62 6.99
CA GLU A 64 -10.84 16.81 7.85
C GLU A 64 -12.29 17.18 8.16
N SER A 65 -13.17 17.21 7.16
CA SER A 65 -14.60 17.49 7.39
C SER A 65 -15.26 16.44 8.28
N TRP A 66 -14.90 15.16 8.13
CA TRP A 66 -15.36 14.10 9.01
C TRP A 66 -14.80 14.23 10.44
N ASN A 67 -13.51 14.55 10.58
CA ASN A 67 -12.90 14.79 11.88
C ASN A 67 -13.54 15.99 12.59
N GLU A 68 -13.86 17.05 11.86
CA GLU A 68 -14.54 18.23 12.39
C GLU A 68 -15.98 17.89 12.80
N TYR A 69 -16.68 17.07 12.02
CA TYR A 69 -18.00 16.55 12.38
C TYR A 69 -17.94 15.74 13.68
N ILE A 70 -16.98 14.83 13.84
CA ILE A 70 -16.80 14.05 15.07
C ILE A 70 -16.45 14.95 16.27
N ARG A 71 -15.59 15.96 16.09
CA ARG A 71 -15.28 16.92 17.16
C ARG A 71 -16.52 17.68 17.62
N LYS A 72 -17.39 18.08 16.69
CA LYS A 72 -18.61 18.84 16.99
C LYS A 72 -19.75 17.99 17.55
N ASN A 73 -19.90 16.75 17.07
CA ASN A 73 -21.08 15.92 17.35
C ASN A 73 -20.77 14.70 18.24
N GLY A 74 -19.51 14.47 18.57
CA GLY A 74 -19.06 13.24 19.21
C GLY A 74 -18.97 12.07 18.23
N MET A 75 -18.49 10.93 18.73
CA MET A 75 -18.36 9.73 17.90
C MET A 75 -19.75 9.13 17.66
N PRO A 76 -20.17 8.94 16.39
CA PRO A 76 -21.45 8.32 16.09
C PRO A 76 -21.52 6.94 16.75
N TYR A 77 -22.65 6.64 17.39
CA TYR A 77 -22.89 5.35 18.06
C TYR A 77 -22.02 5.05 19.28
N ASP A 78 -21.31 6.04 19.84
CA ASP A 78 -20.55 5.87 21.09
C ASP A 78 -21.42 5.31 22.23
N LYS A 79 -22.70 5.73 22.26
CA LYS A 79 -23.73 5.25 23.20
C LYS A 79 -24.07 3.74 23.12
N TYR A 80 -23.59 3.01 22.11
CA TYR A 80 -23.81 1.56 21.97
C TYR A 80 -22.51 0.76 22.11
N ARG A 81 -21.39 1.41 22.45
CA ARG A 81 -20.11 0.74 22.64
C ARG A 81 -20.11 0.03 24.01
N GLN A 82 -20.17 -1.30 24.00
CA GLN A 82 -19.96 -2.11 25.21
C GLN A 82 -18.45 -2.29 25.42
N PHE A 83 -17.95 -1.95 26.61
CA PHE A 83 -16.56 -2.14 27.03
C PHE A 83 -16.36 -3.50 27.70
#